data_AF-A0A453BA28-F1
#
_entry.id   AF-A0A453BA28-F1
#
_cell.length_a   1.000
_cell.length_b   1.000
_cell.length_c   1.000
_cell.angle_alpha   90.00
_cell.angle_beta   90.00
_cell.angle_gamma   90.00
#
_symmetry.space_group_name_H-M   'P 1'
#
loop_
_entity.id
_entity.type
_entity.pdbx_description
1 polymer ?
#
loop_
_entity_poly.entity_id
_entity_poly.type
_entity_poly.pdbx_seq_one_letter_code
_entity_poly.pdbx_strand_id
1 'polypeptide(L)' 'IYFQILEGLLRLPENRECADCKSKGPRWASVNIGIFVCMQCSGIHRSLGVHISKVRSATLDTWLPEQVAFIQCM' A
#
# COMPACT_ATOMS: atom_id res chain seq x y z
N ILE A 1 -3.67 -10.85 10.48
CA ILE A 1 -3.65 -12.16 9.78
C ILE A 1 -2.84 -12.10 8.48
N TYR A 2 -2.92 -11.04 7.67
CA TYR A 2 -2.25 -10.96 6.36
C TYR A 2 -0.79 -10.48 6.34
N PHE A 3 -0.14 -10.33 7.49
CA PHE A 3 1.21 -9.75 7.60
C PHE A 3 2.23 -10.45 6.67
N GLN A 4 2.23 -11.79 6.64
CA GLN A 4 3.16 -12.56 5.79
C GLN A 4 2.92 -12.34 4.30
N ILE A 5 1.67 -12.19 3.87
CA ILE A 5 1.32 -11.93 2.47
C ILE A 5 1.80 -10.53 2.06
N LEU A 6 1.50 -9.52 2.88
CA LEU A 6 1.90 -8.14 2.60
C LEU A 6 3.42 -7.96 2.60
N GLU A 7 4.13 -8.61 3.53
CA GLU A 7 5.59 -8.64 3.53
C GLU A 7 6.15 -9.34 2.28
N GLY A 8 5.48 -10.39 1.79
CA GLY A 8 5.83 -11.03 0.52
C GLY A 8 5.69 -10.08 -0.67
N LEU A 9 4.57 -9.36 -0.76
CA LEU A 9 4.33 -8.37 -1.82
C LEU A 9 5.36 -7.24 -1.82
N LEU A 10 5.74 -6.74 -0.64
CA LEU A 10 6.75 -5.67 -0.50
C LEU A 10 8.16 -6.08 -0.95
N ARG A 11 8.44 -7.39 -1.08
CA ARG A 11 9.74 -7.89 -1.58
C ARG A 11 9.78 -7.99 -3.10
N LEU A 12 8.63 -7.95 -3.77
CA LEU A 12 8.57 -7.98 -5.22
C LEU A 12 9.30 -6.76 -5.80
N PRO A 13 10.13 -6.92 -6.86
CA PRO A 13 10.92 -5.83 -7.45
C PRO A 13 10.15 -4.53 -7.69
N GLU A 14 8.94 -4.64 -8.23
CA GLU A 14 8.01 -3.55 -8.55
C GLU A 14 7.50 -2.78 -7.33
N ASN A 15 7.50 -3.42 -6.15
CA ASN A 15 6.98 -2.86 -4.90
C ASN A 15 8.10 -2.36 -3.96
N ARG A 16 9.37 -2.43 -4.37
CA ARG A 16 10.49 -1.96 -3.54
C ARG A 16 10.64 -0.45 -3.51
N GLU A 17 9.93 0.25 -4.39
CA GLU A 17 9.96 1.70 -4.51
C GLU A 17 8.55 2.25 -4.41
N CYS A 18 8.42 3.43 -3.80
CA CYS A 18 7.17 4.15 -3.75
C CYS A 18 6.67 4.39 -5.18
N ALA A 19 5.40 4.06 -5.44
CA ALA A 19 4.78 4.26 -6.75
C ALA A 19 4.96 5.70 -7.27
N ASP A 20 4.80 6.69 -6.39
CA ASP A 20 4.81 8.11 -6.77
C ASP A 20 6.21 8.72 -6.84
N CYS A 21 7.02 8.62 -5.77
CA CYS A 21 8.28 9.35 -5.64
C CYS A 21 9.54 8.50 -5.74
N LYS A 22 9.39 7.18 -5.97
CA LYS A 22 10.48 6.21 -6.09
C LYS A 22 11.38 6.04 -4.86
N SER A 23 11.01 6.61 -3.71
CA SER A 23 11.72 6.35 -2.45
C SER A 23 11.64 4.87 -2.10
N LYS A 24 12.75 4.28 -1.67
CA LYS A 24 12.83 2.84 -1.36
C LYS A 24 12.03 2.45 -0.12
N GLY A 25 11.58 1.20 -0.09
CA GLY A 25 10.95 0.56 1.07
C GLY A 25 9.61 1.18 1.47
N PRO A 26 8.62 1.30 0.56
CA PRO A 26 7.29 1.74 0.94
C PRO A 26 6.68 0.78 1.98
N ARG A 27 5.98 1.31 2.98
CA ARG A 27 5.27 0.50 4.02
C ARG A 27 3.81 0.88 4.19
N TRP A 28 3.29 1.69 3.26
CA TRP A 28 1.88 2.07 3.17
C TRP A 28 1.37 1.70 1.78
N ALA A 29 0.06 1.61 1.64
CA ALA A 29 -0.57 1.32 0.37
C ALA A 29 -1.88 2.10 0.23
N SER A 30 -2.24 2.42 -1.01
CA SER A 30 -3.60 2.81 -1.35
C SER A 30 -4.36 1.56 -1.77
N VAL A 31 -5.21 1.03 -0.89
CA VAL A 31 -5.78 -0.32 -1.05
C VAL A 31 -6.88 -0.43 -2.11
N ASN A 32 -7.45 0.70 -2.54
CA ASN A 32 -8.40 0.76 -3.66
C ASN A 32 -7.74 1.09 -5.00
N ILE A 33 -6.49 1.56 -4.99
CA ILE A 33 -5.71 1.86 -6.20
C ILE A 33 -4.74 0.72 -6.51
N GLY A 34 -4.30 -0.01 -5.48
CA GLY A 34 -3.44 -1.18 -5.63
C GLY A 34 -1.96 -0.84 -5.73
N ILE A 35 -1.51 0.21 -5.03
CA ILE A 35 -0.12 0.67 -5.07
C ILE A 35 0.49 0.76 -3.67
N PHE A 36 1.79 0.49 -3.56
CA PHE A 36 2.58 0.77 -2.36
C PHE A 36 3.23 2.15 -2.44
N VAL A 37 3.14 2.90 -1.34
CA VAL A 37 3.64 4.27 -1.21
C VAL A 37 4.44 4.45 0.08
N CYS A 38 5.36 5.41 0.08
CA CYS A 38 6.11 5.77 1.27
C CYS A 38 5.24 6.56 2.27
N MET A 39 5.75 6.78 3.48
CA MET A 39 5.03 7.50 4.52
C MET A 39 4.57 8.89 4.06
N GLN A 40 5.45 9.63 3.38
CA GLN A 40 5.17 10.99 2.93
C GLN A 40 4.07 11.02 1.87
N CYS A 41 4.17 10.19 0.83
CA CYS A 41 3.14 10.07 -0.19
C CYS A 41 1.82 9.56 0.38
N SER A 42 1.86 8.68 1.39
CA SER A 42 0.65 8.24 2.10
C SER A 42 -0.09 9.42 2.75
N GLY A 43 0.61 10.43 3.24
CA GLY A 43 0.02 11.66 3.78
C GLY A 43 -0.66 12.52 2.72
N ILE A 44 -0.05 12.60 1.53
CA ILE A 44 -0.65 13.28 0.36
C ILE A 44 -1.93 12.55 -0.05
N HIS A 45 -1.87 11.23 -0.21
CA HIS A 45 -3.04 10.39 -0.53
C HIS A 45 -4.18 10.55 0.47
N ARG A 46 -3.89 10.65 1.78
CA ARG A 46 -4.91 10.92 2.81
C ARG A 46 -5.60 12.27 2.61
N SER A 47 -4.85 13.28 2.17
CA SER A 47 -5.38 14.63 1.92
C SER A 47 -6.34 14.70 0.72
N LEU A 48 -6.24 13.74 -0.21
CA LEU A 48 -7.20 13.59 -1.33
C LEU A 48 -8.58 13.12 -0.84
N GLY A 49 -8.66 12.47 0.32
CA GLY A 49 -9.89 11.92 0.87
C GLY A 49 -10.20 10.48 0.42
N VAL A 50 -10.99 9.78 1.25
CA VAL A 50 -11.22 8.32 1.16
C VAL A 50 -12.02 7.85 -0.06
N HIS A 51 -12.68 8.78 -0.75
CA HIS A 51 -13.38 8.52 -2.00
C HIS A 51 -12.41 8.41 -3.19
N ILE A 52 -11.19 8.97 -3.04
CA ILE A 52 -10.11 8.90 -4.03
C ILE A 52 -9.10 7.83 -3.62
N SER A 53 -8.54 7.91 -2.41
CA SER A 53 -7.51 6.99 -1.94
C SER A 53 -7.76 6.52 -0.52
N LYS A 54 -7.78 5.20 -0.35
CA LYS A 54 -7.96 4.51 0.93
C LYS A 54 -6.59 4.02 1.41
N VAL A 55 -5.94 4.81 2.25
CA VAL A 55 -4.58 4.50 2.74
C VAL A 55 -4.62 3.51 3.90
N ARG A 56 -3.77 2.49 3.85
CA ARG A 56 -3.48 1.54 4.94
C ARG A 56 -1.97 1.34 5.11
N SER A 57 -1.51 1.19 6.34
CA SER A 57 -0.19 0.67 6.64
C SER A 57 -0.14 -0.83 6.36
N ALA A 58 0.94 -1.31 5.75
CA ALA A 58 1.15 -2.74 5.50
C ALA A 58 1.44 -3.53 6.80
N THR A 59 1.79 -2.85 7.89
CA THR A 59 2.18 -3.48 9.15
C THR A 59 1.31 -3.10 10.35
N LEU A 60 0.76 -1.89 10.38
CA LEU A 60 0.04 -1.36 11.54
C LEU A 60 -1.49 -1.47 11.42
N ASP A 61 -2.01 -1.54 10.20
CA ASP A 61 -3.45 -1.55 9.97
C ASP A 61 -4.00 -2.96 9.72
N THR A 62 -5.27 -3.16 10.06
CA THR A 62 -6.02 -4.34 9.62
C THR A 62 -6.49 -4.18 8.18
N TRP A 63 -6.23 -5.18 7.36
CA TRP A 63 -6.67 -5.26 5.97
C TRP A 63 -7.86 -6.19 5.84
N LEU A 64 -8.83 -5.80 5.02
CA LEU A 64 -9.96 -6.66 4.66
C LEU A 64 -9.55 -7.68 3.59
N PRO A 65 -10.18 -8.85 3.52
CA PRO A 65 -9.87 -9.88 2.53
C PRO A 65 -9.87 -9.35 1.09
N GLU A 66 -10.85 -8.52 0.74
CA GLU A 66 -11.01 -7.97 -0.61
C GLU A 66 -9.89 -6.99 -0.97
N GLN A 67 -9.34 -6.29 0.02
CA GLN A 67 -8.21 -5.37 -0.18
C GLN A 67 -6.91 -6.13 -0.45
N VAL A 68 -6.71 -7.24 0.25
CA VAL A 68 -5.57 -8.14 0.04
C VAL A 68 -5.67 -8.80 -1.33
N ALA A 69 -6.85 -9.31 -1.69
CA ALA A 69 -7.08 -9.87 -3.01
C ALA A 69 -6.82 -8.86 -4.13
N PHE A 70 -7.32 -7.63 -4.00
CA PHE A 70 -7.14 -6.60 -5.01
C PHE A 70 -5.66 -6.24 -5.23
N ILE A 71 -4.90 -6.00 -4.16
CA ILE A 71 -3.49 -5.61 -4.30
C ILE A 71 -2.58 -6.76 -4.80
N GLN A 72 -3.02 -8.02 -4.67
CA GLN A 72 -2.30 -9.17 -5.23
C GLN A 72 -2.51 -9.35 -6.74
N CYS A 73 -3.57 -8.76 -7.30
CA CYS A 73 -3.93 -8.89 -8.72
C CYS A 73 -3.45 -7.73 -9.60
N MET A 74 -2.78 -6.74 -9.01
CA MET A 74 -2.23 -5.55 -9.67
C MET A 74 -0.76 -5.74 -9.98
#